data_AF-A5G9U1-F1
#
_entry.id   AF-A5G9U1-F1
#
_cell.length_a   1.000
_cell.length_b   1.000
_cell.length_c   1.000
_cell.angle_alpha   90.00
_cell.angle_beta   90.00
_cell.angle_gamma   90.00
#
_symmetry.space_group_name_H-M   'P 1'
#
loop_
_entity.id
_entity.type
_entity.pdbx_description
1 polymer ?
#
loop_
_entity_poly.entity_id
_entity_poly.type
_entity_poly.pdbx_seq_one_letter_code
_entity_poly.pdbx_strand_id
1 'polypeptide(L)'
;MMRLHTFIMMFLVVSLSPISLLAAAREDVRGISLRQQGNKMIDEKCLACHNRQKIEAALKERKNMEKITQRMEKKGVVLSDRDRQVLGHFWQQNPLKKIK
;
A
#
# COMPACT_ATOMS: atom_id res chain seq x y z
N MET A 1 34.47 -11.55 50.39
CA MET A 1 33.99 -12.45 49.33
C MET A 1 33.12 -11.64 48.38
N MET A 2 33.67 -11.34 47.20
CA MET A 2 32.95 -10.75 46.07
C MET A 2 31.84 -11.68 45.57
N ARG A 3 30.85 -11.12 44.84
CA ARG A 3 29.77 -11.77 44.06
C ARG A 3 28.36 -11.72 44.65
N LEU A 4 27.87 -10.52 44.98
CA LEU A 4 26.42 -10.26 45.04
C LEU A 4 26.01 -9.09 44.12
N HIS A 5 26.86 -8.07 43.98
CA HIS A 5 26.61 -6.90 43.13
C HIS A 5 26.78 -7.16 41.62
N THR A 6 27.54 -8.18 41.22
CA THR A 6 27.77 -8.49 39.78
C THR A 6 26.60 -9.20 39.10
N PHE A 7 25.69 -9.83 39.86
CA PHE A 7 24.52 -10.50 39.28
C PHE A 7 23.41 -9.52 38.87
N ILE A 8 23.25 -8.41 39.59
CA ILE A 8 22.20 -7.42 39.33
C ILE A 8 22.49 -6.61 38.06
N MET A 9 23.76 -6.33 37.76
CA MET A 9 24.18 -5.61 36.55
C MET A 9 24.12 -6.46 35.27
N MET A 10 23.94 -7.79 35.36
CA MET A 10 23.82 -8.65 34.18
C MET A 10 22.38 -8.86 33.70
N PHE A 11 21.39 -8.31 34.41
CA PHE A 11 19.99 -8.23 33.95
C PHE A 11 19.66 -6.91 33.25
N LEU A 12 20.45 -5.85 33.47
CA LEU A 12 20.20 -4.51 32.93
C LEU A 12 20.73 -4.31 31.50
N VAL A 13 21.52 -5.25 30.97
CA VAL A 13 22.09 -5.17 29.61
C VAL A 13 21.30 -5.99 28.58
N VAL A 14 20.37 -6.86 29.02
CA VAL A 14 19.54 -7.70 28.14
C VAL A 14 18.32 -6.94 27.56
N SER A 15 18.04 -5.74 28.06
CA SER A 15 16.91 -4.92 27.60
C SER A 15 17.17 -4.07 26.34
N LEU A 16 18.39 -4.03 25.80
CA LEU A 16 18.64 -3.48 24.47
C LEU A 16 18.38 -4.55 23.40
N SER A 17 17.12 -4.96 23.27
CA SER A 17 16.67 -5.73 22.11
C SER A 17 16.65 -4.82 20.87
N PRO A 18 17.19 -5.23 19.72
CA PRO A 18 16.96 -4.52 18.46
C PRO A 18 15.54 -4.86 17.98
N ILE A 19 14.53 -4.13 18.48
CA ILE A 19 13.13 -4.25 18.04
C ILE A 19 12.98 -3.88 16.55
N SER A 20 13.99 -3.26 15.94
CA SER A 20 13.90 -2.59 14.63
C SER A 20 13.87 -3.50 13.40
N LEU A 21 14.08 -4.81 13.49
CA LEU A 21 14.14 -5.68 12.30
C LEU A 21 12.76 -6.10 11.75
N LEU A 22 11.67 -5.92 12.50
CA LEU A 22 10.34 -6.41 12.10
C LEU A 22 9.50 -5.43 11.25
N ALA A 23 9.95 -4.19 11.06
CA ALA A 23 9.17 -3.16 10.38
C ALA A 23 9.12 -3.35 8.85
N ALA A 24 10.27 -3.60 8.21
CA ALA A 24 10.38 -3.66 6.75
C ALA A 24 9.55 -4.80 6.12
N ALA A 25 9.56 -6.00 6.72
CA ALA A 25 8.81 -7.15 6.21
C ALA A 25 7.28 -6.93 6.24
N ARG A 26 6.78 -6.08 7.17
CA ARG A 26 5.35 -5.81 7.31
C ARG A 26 4.84 -4.79 6.29
N GLU A 27 5.70 -3.93 5.78
CA GLU A 27 5.38 -2.95 4.75
C GLU A 27 5.23 -3.62 3.38
N ASP A 28 6.12 -4.54 3.02
CA ASP A 28 6.06 -5.26 1.74
C ASP A 28 4.78 -6.09 1.59
N VAL A 29 4.37 -6.84 2.63
CA VAL A 29 3.13 -7.64 2.60
C VAL A 29 1.90 -6.75 2.43
N ARG A 30 1.87 -5.59 3.10
CA ARG A 30 0.78 -4.60 2.94
C ARG A 30 0.76 -4.01 1.54
N GLY A 31 1.93 -3.66 0.99
CA GLY A 31 2.05 -3.13 -0.37
C GLY A 31 1.55 -4.12 -1.44
N ILE A 32 1.93 -5.40 -1.32
CA ILE A 32 1.44 -6.47 -2.20
C ILE A 32 -0.09 -6.59 -2.11
N SER A 33 -0.63 -6.61 -0.88
CA SER A 33 -2.07 -6.70 -0.66
C SER A 33 -2.84 -5.53 -1.28
N LEU A 34 -2.35 -4.29 -1.10
CA LEU A 34 -2.97 -3.09 -1.67
C LEU A 34 -2.93 -3.09 -3.20
N ARG A 35 -1.83 -3.55 -3.79
CA ARG A 35 -1.74 -3.71 -5.25
C ARG A 35 -2.76 -4.71 -5.78
N GLN A 36 -2.92 -5.85 -5.09
CA GLN A 36 -3.85 -6.89 -5.48
C GLN A 36 -5.31 -6.43 -5.34
N GLN A 37 -5.64 -5.73 -4.25
CA GLN A 37 -6.95 -5.11 -4.05
C GLN A 37 -7.24 -4.02 -5.08
N GLY A 38 -6.26 -3.17 -5.37
CA GLY A 38 -6.37 -2.13 -6.40
C GLY A 38 -6.65 -2.72 -7.77
N ASN A 39 -5.89 -3.74 -8.20
CA ASN A 39 -6.13 -4.44 -9.47
C ASN A 39 -7.55 -5.02 -9.53
N LYS A 40 -8.00 -5.68 -8.46
CA LYS A 40 -9.36 -6.23 -8.37
C LYS A 40 -10.43 -5.15 -8.55
N MET A 41 -10.28 -4.00 -7.89
CA MET A 41 -11.21 -2.89 -8.09
C MET A 41 -11.20 -2.33 -9.50
N ILE A 42 -10.05 -2.33 -10.19
CA ILE A 42 -10.03 -1.91 -11.59
C ILE A 42 -10.92 -2.82 -12.41
N ASP A 43 -10.74 -4.13 -12.26
CA ASP A 43 -11.50 -5.13 -13.03
C ASP A 43 -13.00 -5.07 -12.71
N GLU A 44 -13.37 -4.91 -11.44
CA GLU A 44 -14.77 -4.94 -11.02
C GLU A 44 -15.51 -3.62 -11.23
N LYS A 45 -14.83 -2.48 -11.09
CA LYS A 45 -15.49 -1.16 -11.02
C LYS A 45 -15.09 -0.22 -12.15
N CYS A 46 -13.80 -0.18 -12.51
CA CYS A 46 -13.32 0.80 -13.49
C CYS A 46 -13.44 0.31 -14.93
N LEU A 47 -13.52 -1.00 -15.15
CA LEU A 47 -13.67 -1.60 -16.48
C LEU A 47 -15.12 -1.85 -16.90
N ALA A 48 -16.09 -1.61 -16.01
CA ALA A 48 -17.50 -1.84 -16.27
C ALA A 48 -18.06 -0.97 -17.42
N CYS A 49 -17.54 0.25 -17.60
CA CYS A 49 -18.03 1.19 -18.62
C CYS A 49 -17.07 1.37 -19.81
N HIS A 50 -15.79 1.04 -19.67
CA HIS A 50 -14.79 1.17 -20.74
C HIS A 50 -13.57 0.31 -20.48
N ASN A 51 -12.76 0.07 -21.51
CA ASN A 51 -11.59 -0.79 -21.39
C ASN A 51 -10.40 -0.18 -20.60
N ARG A 52 -9.40 -1.02 -20.35
CA ARG A 52 -8.19 -0.71 -19.57
C ARG A 52 -7.24 0.28 -20.25
N GLN A 53 -7.30 0.40 -21.58
CA GLN A 53 -6.39 1.25 -22.36
C GLN A 53 -6.48 2.72 -21.93
N LYS A 54 -7.68 3.19 -21.54
CA LYS A 54 -7.87 4.57 -21.05
C LYS A 54 -7.11 4.84 -19.74
N ILE A 55 -7.06 3.85 -18.85
CA ILE A 55 -6.36 3.94 -17.55
C ILE A 55 -4.86 3.92 -17.79
N GLU A 56 -4.38 3.00 -18.64
CA GLU A 56 -2.96 2.91 -19.01
C GLU A 56 -2.46 4.19 -19.69
N ALA A 57 -3.24 4.76 -20.62
CA ALA A 57 -2.92 6.02 -21.27
C ALA A 57 -2.81 7.15 -20.24
N ALA A 58 -3.76 7.25 -19.30
CA ALA A 58 -3.71 8.26 -18.25
C ALA A 58 -2.48 8.12 -17.34
N LEU A 59 -2.09 6.90 -16.98
CA LEU A 59 -0.87 6.65 -16.20
C LEU A 59 0.40 6.97 -16.99
N LYS A 60 0.46 6.58 -18.27
CA LYS A 60 1.59 6.88 -19.16
C LYS A 60 1.79 8.38 -19.31
N GLU A 61 0.70 9.14 -19.41
CA GLU A 61 0.68 10.60 -19.46
C GLU A 61 0.85 11.27 -18.09
N ARG A 62 1.06 10.49 -17.02
CA ARG A 62 1.18 10.96 -15.63
C ARG A 62 0.04 11.90 -15.20
N LYS A 63 -1.17 11.60 -15.66
CA LYS A 63 -2.36 12.35 -15.24
C LYS A 63 -2.62 12.13 -13.76
N ASN A 64 -3.28 13.13 -13.15
CA ASN A 64 -3.75 13.01 -11.78
C ASN A 64 -4.92 12.02 -11.73
N MET A 65 -4.64 10.80 -11.26
CA MET A 65 -5.62 9.72 -11.21
C MET A 65 -6.74 9.98 -10.21
N GLU A 66 -6.48 10.69 -9.11
CA GLU A 66 -7.50 11.09 -8.13
C GLU A 66 -8.59 11.94 -8.80
N LYS A 67 -8.19 12.96 -9.57
CA LYS A 67 -9.12 13.81 -10.32
C LYS A 67 -9.89 13.03 -11.39
N ILE A 68 -9.27 12.01 -11.98
CA ILE A 68 -9.94 11.12 -12.95
C ILE A 68 -10.98 10.25 -12.24
N THR A 69 -10.62 9.64 -11.11
CA THR A 69 -11.53 8.82 -10.28
C THR A 69 -12.75 9.63 -9.85
N GLN A 70 -12.56 10.85 -9.33
CA GLN A 70 -13.65 11.75 -8.97
C GLN A 70 -14.56 12.08 -10.16
N ARG A 71 -13.99 12.23 -11.36
CA ARG A 71 -14.77 12.42 -12.58
C ARG A 71 -15.55 11.16 -12.97
N MET A 72 -15.01 9.97 -12.71
CA MET A 72 -15.71 8.71 -12.98
C MET A 72 -16.84 8.47 -11.96
N GLU A 73 -16.68 8.87 -10.70
CA GLU A 73 -17.77 8.86 -9.71
C GLU A 73 -18.95 9.72 -10.19
N LYS A 74 -18.67 10.92 -10.74
CA LYS A 74 -19.70 11.77 -11.37
C LYS A 74 -20.36 11.15 -12.61
N LYS A 75 -19.75 10.12 -13.20
CA LYS A 75 -20.29 9.37 -14.36
C LYS A 75 -20.99 8.08 -13.96
N GLY A 76 -21.13 7.81 -12.66
CA GLY A 76 -21.91 6.68 -12.14
C GLY A 76 -21.10 5.54 -11.53
N VAL A 77 -19.77 5.62 -11.47
CA VAL A 77 -19.00 4.66 -10.67
C VAL A 77 -19.28 4.90 -9.18
N VAL A 78 -19.63 3.86 -8.44
CA VAL A 78 -19.89 3.94 -7.00
C VAL A 78 -18.70 3.38 -6.23
N LEU A 79 -18.01 4.25 -5.49
CA LEU A 79 -16.89 3.90 -4.63
C LEU A 79 -17.25 4.16 -3.17
N SER A 80 -17.01 3.16 -2.33
CA SER A 80 -17.03 3.32 -0.88
C SER A 80 -15.79 4.10 -0.40
N ASP A 81 -15.80 4.58 0.84
CA ASP A 81 -14.63 5.25 1.42
C ASP A 81 -13.38 4.34 1.40
N ARG A 82 -13.58 3.03 1.63
CA ARG A 82 -12.51 2.03 1.54
C ARG A 82 -11.97 1.92 0.10
N ASP A 83 -12.84 1.91 -0.90
CA ASP A 83 -12.42 1.84 -2.30
C ASP A 83 -11.56 3.05 -2.67
N ARG A 84 -11.97 4.25 -2.24
CA ARG A 84 -11.20 5.48 -2.47
C ARG A 84 -9.83 5.41 -1.79
N GLN A 85 -9.76 4.92 -0.55
CA GLN A 85 -8.48 4.74 0.14
C GLN A 85 -7.56 3.79 -0.61
N VAL A 86 -8.05 2.61 -1.01
CA VAL A 86 -7.23 1.63 -1.70
C VAL A 86 -6.81 2.15 -3.08
N LEU A 87 -7.70 2.79 -3.85
CA LEU A 87 -7.34 3.39 -5.14
C LEU A 87 -6.31 4.52 -4.97
N GLY A 88 -6.46 5.38 -3.95
CA GLY A 88 -5.50 6.45 -3.66
C GLY A 88 -4.08 5.91 -3.42
N HIS A 89 -3.93 4.88 -2.58
CA HIS A 89 -2.64 4.21 -2.39
C HIS A 89 -2.15 3.50 -3.65
N PHE A 90 -3.06 2.82 -4.35
CA PHE A 90 -2.75 2.11 -5.59
C PHE A 90 -2.15 3.06 -6.64
N TRP A 91 -2.72 4.26 -6.82
CA TRP A 91 -2.23 5.25 -7.77
C TRP A 91 -0.85 5.82 -7.47
N GLN A 92 -0.51 5.97 -6.19
CA GLN A 92 0.82 6.45 -5.77
C GLN A 92 1.94 5.47 -6.16
N GLN A 93 1.62 4.19 -6.33
CA GLN A 93 2.60 3.12 -6.58
C GLN A 93 2.86 2.85 -8.07
N ASN A 94 2.30 3.64 -9.00
CA ASN A 94 2.36 3.41 -10.46
C ASN A 94 2.15 1.92 -10.86
N PRO A 95 0.97 1.36 -10.55
CA PRO A 95 0.83 -0.07 -10.29
C PRO A 95 0.65 -0.92 -11.55
N LEU A 96 0.41 -0.30 -12.70
CA LEU A 96 0.17 -1.01 -13.96
C LEU A 96 1.45 -1.33 -14.75
N LYS A 97 2.63 -0.90 -14.27
CA LYS A 97 3.90 -1.31 -14.86
C LYS A 97 4.18 -2.77 -14.46
N LYS A 98 4.35 -3.66 -15.46
CA LYS A 98 4.83 -5.03 -15.20
C LYS A 98 6.20 -4.94 -14.52
N ILE A 99 6.34 -5.64 -13.40
CA ILE A 99 7.67 -5.97 -12.87
C ILE A 99 8.24 -6.95 -13.90
N LYS A 100 9.37 -6.58 -14.49
CA LYS A 100 10.06 -7.37 -15.51
C LYS A 100 10.94 -8.40 -14.83
#